data_AF-A0A444Y090-F1
#
_entry.id   AF-A0A444Y090-F1
#
_cell.length_a   1.000
_cell.length_b   1.000
_cell.length_c   1.000
_cell.angle_alpha   90.00
_cell.angle_beta   90.00
_cell.angle_gamma   90.00
#
_symmetry.space_group_name_H-M   'P 1'
#
loop_
_entity.id
_entity.type
_entity.pdbx_description
1 polymer ?
#
loop_
_entity_poly.entity_id
_entity_poly.type
_entity_poly.pdbx_seq_one_letter_code
_entity_poly.pdbx_strand_id
1 'polypeptide(L)' 'MEAIKLGYRQFDTASIYGSEQALGEAIAEALKLGLINSRDELFITSKLWLSDNHPDLVIPALCKSLQ' A
#
# COMPACT_ATOMS: atom_id res chain seq x y z
N MET A 1 -11.35 -4.41 -1.19
CA MET A 1 -12.32 -3.66 -2.01
C MET A 1 -13.45 -3.03 -1.19
N GLU A 2 -14.16 -3.80 -0.34
CA GLU A 2 -15.32 -3.28 0.42
C GLU A 2 -15.03 -2.03 1.26
N ALA A 3 -13.86 -1.93 1.90
CA ALA A 3 -13.47 -0.72 2.62
C ALA A 3 -13.47 0.54 1.74
N ILE A 4 -12.96 0.46 0.50
CA ILE A 4 -12.95 1.59 -0.43
C ILE A 4 -14.38 1.99 -0.82
N LYS A 5 -15.26 1.00 -1.06
CA LYS A 5 -16.69 1.22 -1.36
C LYS A 5 -17.42 1.88 -0.18
N LEU A 6 -17.05 1.53 1.05
CA LEU A 6 -17.58 2.13 2.28
C LEU A 6 -17.00 3.53 2.57
N GLY A 7 -16.08 4.03 1.74
CA GLY A 7 -15.52 5.37 1.88
C GLY A 7 -14.19 5.45 2.63
N TYR A 8 -13.57 4.32 3.01
CA TYR A 8 -12.23 4.35 3.61
C TYR A 8 -11.21 4.84 2.58
N ARG A 9 -10.31 5.72 3.04
CA ARG A 9 -9.25 6.32 2.23
C ARG A 9 -7.86 6.18 2.85
N GLN A 10 -7.77 5.77 4.11
CA GLN A 10 -6.51 5.52 4.79
C GLN A 10 -6.32 4.01 5.01
N PHE A 11 -5.18 3.49 4.58
CA PHE A 11 -4.79 2.10 4.78
C PHE A 11 -3.41 2.05 5.44
N ASP A 12 -3.35 1.33 6.55
CA ASP A 12 -2.10 1.04 7.26
C ASP A 12 -1.69 -0.41 6.96
N THR A 13 -0.49 -0.57 6.42
CA THR A 13 0.11 -1.87 6.08
C THR A 13 1.57 -1.92 6.56
N ALA A 14 2.26 -3.01 6.31
CA ALA A 14 3.69 -3.20 6.53
C ALA A 14 4.20 -4.31 5.62
N SER A 15 5.49 -4.26 5.26
CA SER A 15 6.12 -5.29 4.42
C SER A 15 5.99 -6.71 5.02
N ILE A 16 6.00 -6.82 6.36
CA ILE A 16 5.89 -8.11 7.05
C ILE A 16 4.47 -8.70 7.04
N TYR A 17 3.43 -7.91 6.77
CA TYR A 17 2.06 -8.42 6.80
C TYR A 17 1.75 -9.36 5.63
N GLY A 18 2.54 -9.29 4.54
CA GLY A 18 2.31 -10.09 3.34
C GLY A 18 1.06 -9.70 2.55
N SER A 19 0.45 -8.56 2.87
CA SER A 19 -0.81 -8.09 2.26
C SER A 19 -0.66 -6.88 1.32
N GLU A 20 0.55 -6.34 1.16
CA GLU A 20 0.79 -5.14 0.33
C GLU A 20 0.39 -5.35 -1.13
N GLN A 21 0.71 -6.51 -1.71
CA GLN A 21 0.34 -6.85 -3.08
C GLN A 21 -1.20 -6.87 -3.25
N ALA A 22 -1.92 -7.57 -2.36
CA ALA A 22 -3.38 -7.64 -2.42
C ALA A 22 -4.03 -6.26 -2.23
N LEU A 23 -3.45 -5.40 -1.38
CA LEU A 23 -3.88 -4.01 -1.24
C LEU A 23 -3.65 -3.23 -2.53
N GLY A 24 -2.49 -3.36 -3.17
CA GLY A 24 -2.16 -2.74 -4.46
C GLY A 24 -3.12 -3.16 -5.57
N GLU A 25 -3.41 -4.45 -5.69
CA GLU A 25 -4.40 -5.01 -6.63
C GLU A 25 -5.79 -4.41 -6.39
N ALA A 26 -6.24 -4.33 -5.13
CA ALA A 26 -7.52 -3.73 -4.79
C ALA A 26 -7.58 -2.22 -5.09
N ILE A 27 -6.49 -1.48 -4.93
CA ILE A 27 -6.42 -0.06 -5.27
C ILE A 27 -6.48 0.13 -6.80
N ALA A 28 -5.72 -0.67 -7.56
CA ALA A 28 -5.72 -0.62 -9.01
C ALA A 28 -7.12 -0.93 -9.60
N GLU A 29 -7.79 -1.95 -9.05
CA GLU A 29 -9.15 -2.27 -9.44
C GLU A 29 -10.14 -1.16 -9.04
N ALA A 30 -9.99 -0.55 -7.88
CA ALA A 30 -10.84 0.56 -7.44
C ALA A 30 -10.73 1.78 -8.37
N LEU A 31 -9.52 2.12 -8.83
CA LEU A 31 -9.28 3.16 -9.84
C LEU A 31 -9.95 2.79 -11.16
N LYS A 32 -9.76 1.55 -11.62
CA LYS A 32 -10.36 1.06 -12.89
C LYS A 32 -11.89 1.10 -12.86
N LEU A 33 -12.50 0.79 -11.73
CA LEU A 33 -13.96 0.81 -11.53
C LEU A 33 -14.51 2.21 -11.21
N GLY A 34 -13.65 3.22 -11.03
CA GLY A 34 -14.06 4.57 -10.66
C GLY A 34 -14.60 4.70 -9.24
N LEU A 35 -14.23 3.78 -8.33
CA LEU A 35 -14.58 3.86 -6.90
C LEU A 35 -13.76 4.94 -6.17
N ILE A 36 -12.61 5.29 -6.75
CA ILE A 36 -11.77 6.45 -6.43
C ILE A 36 -11.34 7.06 -7.78
N ASN A 37 -11.24 8.39 -7.86
CA ASN A 37 -10.93 9.07 -9.12
C ASN A 37 -9.43 9.09 -9.39
N SER A 38 -8.60 9.09 -8.35
CA SER A 38 -7.16 9.24 -8.46
C SER A 38 -6.43 8.67 -7.25
N ARG A 39 -5.10 8.46 -7.41
CA ARG A 39 -4.26 7.88 -6.36
C ARG A 39 -4.17 8.77 -5.12
N ASP A 40 -4.21 10.09 -5.29
CA ASP A 40 -4.11 11.09 -4.21
C ASP A 40 -5.33 11.10 -3.27
N GLU A 41 -6.45 10.46 -3.64
CA GLU A 41 -7.55 10.22 -2.70
C GLU A 41 -7.16 9.25 -1.58
N LEU A 42 -6.08 8.47 -1.73
CA LEU A 42 -5.66 7.47 -0.77
C LEU A 42 -4.43 7.89 0.04
N PHE A 43 -4.48 7.60 1.33
CA PHE A 43 -3.31 7.66 2.22
C PHE A 43 -2.88 6.23 2.57
N ILE A 44 -1.68 5.84 2.15
CA ILE A 44 -1.14 4.50 2.40
C ILE A 44 0.09 4.61 3.27
N THR A 45 0.08 3.96 4.43
CA THR A 45 1.22 3.86 5.33
C THR A 45 1.81 2.46 5.23
N SER A 46 3.12 2.35 5.05
CA SER A 46 3.85 1.10 5.25
C SER A 46 4.94 1.27 6.31
N LYS A 47 5.60 0.18 6.69
CA LYS A 47 6.58 0.13 7.78
C LYS A 47 7.81 -0.63 7.31
N LEU A 48 8.98 -0.03 7.51
CA LEU A 48 10.26 -0.72 7.36
C LEU A 48 10.37 -1.82 8.42
N TRP A 49 10.77 -3.02 8.03
CA TRP A 49 10.94 -4.12 8.97
C TRP A 49 12.31 -4.10 9.65
N LEU A 50 12.40 -4.75 10.81
CA LEU A 50 13.60 -4.76 11.64
C LEU A 50 14.83 -5.35 10.91
N SER A 51 14.64 -6.27 9.98
CA SER A 51 15.73 -6.86 9.18
C SER A 51 16.37 -5.89 8.19
N ASP A 52 15.68 -4.79 7.87
CA ASP A 52 16.04 -3.91 6.76
C ASP A 52 16.46 -2.51 7.25
N ASN A 53 16.76 -2.37 8.55
CA ASN A 53 17.11 -1.09 9.17
C ASN A 53 18.56 -0.63 8.93
N HIS A 54 19.38 -1.45 8.26
CA HIS A 54 20.71 -1.03 7.81
C HIS A 54 20.57 -0.01 6.67
N PRO A 55 21.34 1.10 6.64
CA PRO A 55 21.17 2.18 5.66
C PRO A 55 21.06 1.71 4.21
N ASP A 56 21.91 0.77 3.80
CA ASP A 56 21.95 0.24 2.43
C ASP A 56 20.74 -0.63 2.06
N LEU A 57 19.94 -1.06 3.04
CA LEU A 57 18.75 -1.91 2.86
C LEU A 57 17.44 -1.11 2.86
N VAL A 58 17.44 0.13 3.36
CA VAL A 58 16.23 0.96 3.47
C VAL A 58 15.59 1.22 2.12
N ILE A 59 16.36 1.65 1.12
CA ILE A 59 15.84 1.93 -0.21
C ILE A 59 15.37 0.64 -0.92
N PRO A 60 16.12 -0.47 -0.93
CA PRO A 60 15.62 -1.75 -1.44
C PRO A 60 14.29 -2.20 -0.79
N ALA A 61 14.16 -2.08 0.53
CA ALA A 61 12.95 -2.45 1.24
C ALA A 61 11.76 -1.54 0.88
N LEU A 62 11.99 -0.22 0.79
CA LEU A 62 10.96 0.72 0.31
C LEU A 62 10.52 0.39 -1.12
N CYS A 63 11.46 0.15 -2.03
CA CYS A 63 11.15 -0.21 -3.41
C CYS A 63 10.34 -1.51 -3.50
N LYS A 64 10.64 -2.49 -2.65
CA LYS A 64 9.87 -3.74 -2.57
C LYS A 64 8.41 -3.51 -2.17
N SER A 65 8.14 -2.59 -1.24
CA SER A 65 6.77 -2.21 -0.86
C SER A 65 6.05 -1.37 -1.93
N LEU A 66 6.78 -0.78 -2.89
CA LEU A 66 6.22 0.05 -3.98
C LEU A 66 6.03 -0.72 -5.31
N GLN A 67 6.48 -1.97 -5.42
CA GLN A 67 6.30 -2.82 -6.60
C GLN A 67 4.84 -3.19 -6.84
#